data_AF-A0A355C016-F1
#
_entry.id   AF-A0A355C016-F1
#
_cell.length_a   1.000
_cell.length_b   1.000
_cell.length_c   1.000
_cell.angle_alpha   90.00
_cell.angle_beta   90.00
_cell.angle_gamma   90.00
#
_symmetry.space_group_name_H-M   'P 1'
#
loop_
_entity.id
_entity.type
_entity.pdbx_description
1 polymer ?
#
loop_
_entity_poly.entity_id
_entity_poly.type
_entity_poly.pdbx_seq_one_letter_code
_entity_poly.pdbx_strand_id
1 'polypeptide(L)'
;MTSLRAQLANRYLRLTLKKKALHQIEPAELRAYFEARRIGIHPRTVSVEAVDHGGVRGEWQRPANAEGGRILLYIHGGGYVFGSTGLYRSMTMPMAQFAGADLFALDYRLAPEHPCPAAIEDALAAYEWLLRAGHAPDLIAIGGDSAGGGLALAALQALRERGRPMPACAFVYSPWADLAATGASMTANAARDCMFQEASIREGAKRYAGALALDDPRVSPLYGDFRGLPPLLILASEDEMLFDDARRVAEKARGEGVDVGFEPRGGLCHVWPLFHPLYPEAKEALALTGDFVRARTSAARKAAA
;
A
#
# COMPACT_ATOMS: atom_id res chain seq x y z
N MET A 1 10.24 -21.50 -6.24
CA MET A 1 9.00 -22.06 -6.84
C MET A 1 7.84 -21.68 -5.94
N THR A 2 6.72 -21.27 -6.53
CA THR A 2 5.50 -20.88 -5.80
C THR A 2 4.81 -22.09 -5.18
N SER A 3 4.32 -21.95 -3.96
CA SER A 3 3.62 -22.97 -3.20
C SER A 3 2.33 -23.42 -3.89
N LEU A 4 1.95 -24.69 -3.69
CA LEU A 4 0.67 -25.22 -4.18
C LEU A 4 -0.52 -24.41 -3.67
N ARG A 5 -0.44 -23.87 -2.44
CA ARG A 5 -1.49 -23.03 -1.86
C ARG A 5 -1.68 -21.72 -2.62
N ALA A 6 -0.58 -21.04 -2.96
CA ALA A 6 -0.64 -19.84 -3.78
C ALA A 6 -1.12 -20.14 -5.21
N GLN A 7 -0.72 -21.27 -5.81
CA GLN A 7 -1.22 -21.70 -7.12
C GLN A 7 -2.75 -21.94 -7.11
N LEU A 8 -3.27 -22.59 -6.06
CA LEU A 8 -4.71 -22.80 -5.87
C LEU A 8 -5.45 -21.47 -5.66
N ALA A 9 -4.90 -20.57 -4.84
CA ALA A 9 -5.46 -19.23 -4.63
C ALA A 9 -5.53 -18.43 -5.94
N ASN A 10 -4.47 -18.43 -6.75
CA ASN A 10 -4.45 -17.77 -8.05
C ASN A 10 -5.49 -18.36 -9.01
N ARG A 11 -5.66 -19.68 -9.02
CA ARG A 11 -6.70 -20.34 -9.83
C ARG A 11 -8.10 -19.93 -9.37
N TYR A 12 -8.34 -19.86 -8.06
CA TYR A 12 -9.61 -19.38 -7.50
C TYR A 12 -9.89 -17.93 -7.90
N LEU A 13 -8.93 -17.02 -7.72
CA LEU A 13 -9.06 -15.60 -8.08
C LEU A 13 -9.34 -15.43 -9.58
N ARG A 14 -8.66 -16.19 -10.44
CA ARG A 14 -8.88 -16.18 -11.88
C ARG A 14 -10.29 -16.61 -12.27
N LEU A 15 -10.84 -17.60 -11.58
CA LEU A 15 -12.17 -18.12 -11.87
C LEU A 15 -13.29 -17.26 -11.27
N THR A 16 -13.00 -16.46 -10.24
CA THR A 16 -14.01 -15.70 -9.49
C THR A 16 -13.86 -14.19 -9.68
N LEU A 17 -12.73 -13.60 -9.29
CA LEU A 17 -12.49 -12.16 -9.29
C LEU A 17 -12.18 -11.63 -10.69
N LYS A 18 -11.21 -12.22 -11.42
CA LYS A 18 -10.78 -11.75 -12.75
C LYS A 18 -11.92 -11.69 -13.78
N LYS A 19 -12.92 -12.57 -13.65
CA LYS A 19 -14.07 -12.61 -14.57
C LYS A 19 -15.09 -11.49 -14.30
N LYS A 20 -15.02 -10.82 -13.16
CA LYS A 20 -15.93 -9.73 -12.82
C LYS A 20 -15.48 -8.44 -13.48
N ALA A 21 -16.40 -7.81 -14.21
CA ALA A 21 -16.22 -6.47 -14.75
C ALA A 21 -16.37 -5.42 -13.64
N LEU A 22 -15.38 -5.33 -12.74
CA LEU A 22 -15.44 -4.41 -11.59
C LEU A 22 -15.68 -2.94 -12.00
N HIS A 23 -15.20 -2.53 -13.18
CA HIS A 23 -15.46 -1.21 -13.76
C HIS A 23 -16.95 -0.92 -14.02
N GLN A 24 -17.79 -1.95 -14.17
CA GLN A 24 -19.22 -1.80 -14.43
C GLN A 24 -20.07 -1.80 -13.16
N ILE A 25 -19.44 -2.00 -11.99
CA ILE A 25 -20.13 -2.01 -10.71
C ILE A 25 -20.07 -0.61 -10.12
N GLU A 26 -21.22 -0.13 -9.64
CA GLU A 26 -21.32 1.15 -8.95
C GLU A 26 -20.43 1.17 -7.70
N PRO A 27 -19.76 2.29 -7.36
CA PRO A 27 -18.79 2.35 -6.25
C PRO A 27 -19.34 1.82 -4.92
N ALA A 28 -20.58 2.17 -4.55
CA ALA A 28 -21.19 1.71 -3.31
C ALA A 28 -21.38 0.18 -3.27
N GLU A 29 -21.81 -0.42 -4.38
CA GLU A 29 -21.98 -1.88 -4.50
C GLU A 29 -20.62 -2.60 -4.52
N LEU A 30 -19.63 -2.00 -5.18
CA LEU A 30 -18.26 -2.51 -5.23
C LEU A 30 -17.64 -2.56 -3.82
N ARG A 31 -17.83 -1.49 -3.04
CA ARG A 31 -17.41 -1.43 -1.62
C ARG A 31 -18.09 -2.53 -0.81
N ALA A 32 -19.41 -2.65 -0.88
CA ALA A 32 -20.15 -3.69 -0.17
C ALA A 32 -19.71 -5.12 -0.59
N TYR A 33 -19.42 -5.33 -1.87
CA TYR A 33 -18.95 -6.60 -2.41
C TYR A 33 -17.62 -7.05 -1.76
N PHE A 34 -16.66 -6.14 -1.60
CA PHE A 34 -15.36 -6.45 -0.99
C PHE A 34 -15.44 -6.55 0.53
N GLU A 35 -16.22 -5.69 1.20
CA GLU A 35 -16.43 -5.77 2.65
C GLU A 35 -17.01 -7.12 3.08
N ALA A 36 -17.98 -7.65 2.31
CA ALA A 36 -18.55 -8.96 2.56
C ALA A 36 -17.56 -10.13 2.37
N ARG A 37 -16.37 -9.87 1.80
CA ARG A 37 -15.34 -10.87 1.47
C ARG A 37 -14.04 -10.65 2.23
N ARG A 38 -14.07 -9.84 3.30
CA ARG A 38 -12.91 -9.66 4.19
C ARG A 38 -12.39 -11.01 4.70
N ILE A 39 -11.07 -11.14 4.75
CA ILE A 39 -10.42 -12.32 5.31
C ILE A 39 -10.46 -12.20 6.84
N GLY A 40 -11.36 -12.95 7.48
CA GLY A 40 -11.56 -12.92 8.94
C GLY A 40 -10.50 -13.66 9.76
N ILE A 41 -9.38 -14.07 9.14
CA ILE A 41 -8.29 -14.78 9.81
C ILE A 41 -7.16 -13.78 10.06
N HIS A 42 -7.09 -13.28 11.27
CA HIS A 42 -6.05 -12.36 11.73
C HIS A 42 -5.70 -12.65 13.20
N PRO A 43 -4.52 -12.22 13.68
CA PRO A 43 -4.11 -12.43 15.07
C PRO A 43 -5.12 -11.85 16.06
N ARG A 44 -5.41 -12.59 17.14
CA ARG A 44 -6.26 -12.10 18.25
C ARG A 44 -5.50 -11.29 19.29
N THR A 45 -4.17 -11.29 19.19
CA THR A 45 -3.23 -10.60 20.11
C THR A 45 -2.90 -9.18 19.68
N VAL A 46 -3.66 -8.63 18.74
CA VAL A 46 -3.56 -7.24 18.28
C VAL A 46 -4.89 -6.57 18.60
N SER A 47 -4.87 -5.55 19.45
CA SER A 47 -6.07 -4.78 19.77
C SER A 47 -6.36 -3.76 18.67
N VAL A 48 -7.63 -3.39 18.53
CA VAL A 48 -8.06 -2.38 17.56
C VAL A 48 -8.79 -1.25 18.26
N GLU A 49 -8.42 -0.01 17.95
CA GLU A 49 -9.07 1.20 18.45
C GLU A 49 -9.39 2.12 17.28
N ALA A 50 -10.68 2.40 17.05
CA ALA A 50 -11.11 3.31 16.00
C ALA A 50 -10.75 4.76 16.35
N VAL A 51 -10.36 5.53 15.34
CA VAL A 51 -10.06 6.96 15.44
C VAL A 51 -10.93 7.69 14.44
N ASP A 52 -11.64 8.69 14.92
CA ASP A 52 -12.37 9.67 14.10
C ASP A 52 -12.30 11.02 14.81
N HIS A 53 -11.18 11.73 14.63
CA HIS A 53 -10.94 13.00 15.30
C HIS A 53 -10.00 13.90 14.49
N GLY A 54 -10.25 15.21 14.51
CA GLY A 54 -9.35 16.20 13.92
C GLY A 54 -9.16 16.06 12.40
N GLY A 55 -10.16 15.50 11.69
CA GLY A 55 -10.08 15.24 10.25
C GLY A 55 -9.28 13.99 9.88
N VAL A 56 -8.86 13.19 10.86
CA VAL A 56 -8.17 11.91 10.64
C VAL A 56 -9.10 10.78 11.06
N ARG A 57 -9.38 9.87 10.11
CA ARG A 57 -10.18 8.67 10.33
C ARG A 57 -9.35 7.42 10.07
N GLY A 58 -9.52 6.41 10.89
CA GLY A 58 -8.78 5.16 10.77
C GLY A 58 -8.91 4.29 11.99
N GLU A 59 -7.94 3.40 12.18
CA GLU A 59 -7.83 2.62 13.40
C GLU A 59 -6.38 2.36 13.79
N TRP A 60 -6.12 2.38 15.08
CA TRP A 60 -4.92 1.79 15.65
C TRP A 60 -5.06 0.28 15.71
N GLN A 61 -4.00 -0.42 15.33
CA GLN A 61 -3.81 -1.86 15.47
C GLN A 61 -2.56 -2.06 16.32
N ARG A 62 -2.74 -2.42 17.60
CA ARG A 62 -1.64 -2.46 18.58
C ARG A 62 -1.30 -3.89 18.97
N PRO A 63 -0.15 -4.43 18.52
CA PRO A 63 0.28 -5.76 18.88
C PRO A 63 0.87 -5.77 20.30
N ALA A 64 0.73 -6.89 21.01
CA ALA A 64 1.30 -7.04 22.35
C ALA A 64 2.84 -6.91 22.41
N ASN A 65 3.52 -7.12 21.29
CA ASN A 65 4.98 -6.97 21.15
C ASN A 65 5.40 -5.64 20.49
N ALA A 66 4.54 -4.62 20.50
CA ALA A 66 4.93 -3.28 20.07
C ALA A 66 6.06 -2.75 20.98
N GLU A 67 7.16 -2.30 20.38
CA GLU A 67 8.35 -1.87 21.12
C GLU A 67 8.94 -0.60 20.52
N GLY A 68 9.51 0.24 21.39
CA GLY A 68 10.35 1.36 20.98
C GLY A 68 9.60 2.54 20.32
N GLY A 69 8.27 2.62 20.47
CA GLY A 69 7.45 3.71 19.95
C GLY A 69 7.36 3.75 18.42
N ARG A 70 7.66 2.63 17.75
CA ARG A 70 7.59 2.51 16.28
C ARG A 70 6.16 2.55 15.80
N ILE A 71 5.92 3.29 14.71
CA ILE A 71 4.60 3.42 14.10
C ILE A 71 4.67 3.09 12.61
N LEU A 72 3.70 2.30 12.16
CA LEU A 72 3.39 2.10 10.75
C LEU A 72 2.17 2.95 10.38
N LEU A 73 2.32 3.96 9.54
CA LEU A 73 1.18 4.59 8.86
C LEU A 73 0.86 3.77 7.61
N TYR A 74 -0.24 3.02 7.65
CA TYR A 74 -0.64 2.14 6.56
C TYR A 74 -1.78 2.73 5.74
N ILE A 75 -1.62 2.72 4.42
CA ILE A 75 -2.57 3.25 3.45
C ILE A 75 -3.04 2.09 2.56
N HIS A 76 -4.32 1.76 2.66
CA HIS A 76 -4.87 0.59 1.97
C HIS A 76 -5.04 0.82 0.46
N GLY A 77 -4.97 -0.25 -0.32
CA GLY A 77 -5.32 -0.28 -1.74
C GLY A 77 -6.83 -0.27 -2.00
N GLY A 78 -7.23 -0.73 -3.18
CA GLY A 78 -8.63 -0.72 -3.62
C GLY A 78 -8.93 0.28 -4.73
N GLY A 79 -7.91 0.58 -5.54
CA GLY A 79 -8.05 1.40 -6.74
C GLY A 79 -8.53 2.83 -6.48
N TYR A 80 -8.31 3.35 -5.26
CA TYR A 80 -8.84 4.62 -4.74
C TYR A 80 -10.37 4.71 -4.65
N VAL A 81 -11.09 3.62 -4.94
CA VAL A 81 -12.56 3.62 -5.10
C VAL A 81 -13.22 2.75 -4.03
N PHE A 82 -12.53 1.72 -3.55
CA PHE A 82 -12.96 0.84 -2.46
C PHE A 82 -11.79 0.57 -1.51
N GLY A 83 -12.06 -0.25 -0.49
CA GLY A 83 -11.11 -0.57 0.57
C GLY A 83 -11.53 0.03 1.89
N SER A 84 -11.02 -0.54 2.98
CA SER A 84 -11.25 -0.06 4.33
C SER A 84 -10.16 -0.61 5.25
N THR A 85 -10.04 -0.06 6.45
CA THR A 85 -9.14 -0.61 7.48
C THR A 85 -9.47 -2.07 7.80
N GLY A 86 -10.77 -2.40 7.88
CA GLY A 86 -11.28 -3.74 8.19
C GLY A 86 -10.96 -4.79 7.14
N LEU A 87 -11.01 -4.42 5.85
CA LEU A 87 -10.70 -5.32 4.73
C LEU A 87 -9.25 -5.81 4.76
N TYR A 88 -8.35 -4.99 5.29
CA TYR A 88 -6.91 -5.21 5.24
C TYR A 88 -6.30 -5.83 6.51
N ARG A 89 -7.12 -6.08 7.54
CA ARG A 89 -6.68 -6.62 8.85
C ARG A 89 -5.94 -7.96 8.78
N SER A 90 -6.24 -8.83 7.80
CA SER A 90 -5.51 -10.10 7.60
C SER A 90 -4.02 -9.93 7.33
N MET A 91 -3.64 -8.74 6.87
CA MET A 91 -2.28 -8.37 6.50
C MET A 91 -1.70 -7.31 7.43
N THR A 92 -2.45 -6.27 7.79
CA THR A 92 -1.94 -5.18 8.62
C THR A 92 -1.70 -5.59 10.08
N MET A 93 -2.58 -6.41 10.68
CA MET A 93 -2.39 -6.89 12.06
C MET A 93 -1.13 -7.77 12.21
N PRO A 94 -0.88 -8.78 11.35
CA PRO A 94 0.38 -9.51 11.40
C PRO A 94 1.58 -8.65 11.00
N MET A 95 1.44 -7.69 10.09
CA MET A 95 2.50 -6.73 9.77
C MET A 95 2.95 -5.93 11.01
N ALA A 96 1.99 -5.44 11.80
CA ALA A 96 2.27 -4.77 13.08
C ALA A 96 3.08 -5.69 14.03
N GLN A 97 2.71 -6.97 14.13
CA GLN A 97 3.44 -7.95 14.93
C GLN A 97 4.86 -8.20 14.41
N PHE A 98 5.03 -8.44 13.11
CA PHE A 98 6.35 -8.66 12.52
C PHE A 98 7.24 -7.43 12.68
N ALA A 99 6.70 -6.22 12.53
CA ALA A 99 7.44 -4.98 12.74
C ALA A 99 7.70 -4.67 14.22
N GLY A 100 6.97 -5.28 15.16
CA GLY A 100 7.00 -4.88 16.57
C GLY A 100 6.63 -3.41 16.74
N ALA A 101 5.60 -2.97 16.01
CA ALA A 101 5.20 -1.57 15.88
C ALA A 101 3.69 -1.43 16.02
N ASP A 102 3.24 -0.31 16.57
CA ASP A 102 1.85 0.09 16.44
C ASP A 102 1.56 0.43 14.98
N LEU A 103 0.41 0.05 14.46
CA LEU A 103 0.01 0.39 13.10
C LEU A 103 -1.23 1.27 13.13
N PHE A 104 -1.17 2.42 12.46
CA PHE A 104 -2.32 3.25 12.17
C PHE A 104 -2.78 2.98 10.74
N ALA A 105 -3.92 2.30 10.57
CA ALA A 105 -4.52 2.07 9.27
C ALA A 105 -5.43 3.27 8.94
N LEU A 106 -5.06 4.02 7.90
CA LEU A 106 -5.78 5.20 7.45
C LEU A 106 -7.04 4.80 6.68
N ASP A 107 -8.17 5.43 7.00
CA ASP A 107 -9.44 5.33 6.29
C ASP A 107 -9.65 6.63 5.49
N TYR A 108 -9.00 6.72 4.33
CA TYR A 108 -8.95 7.92 3.51
C TYR A 108 -10.19 8.05 2.60
N ARG A 109 -10.49 9.29 2.19
CA ARG A 109 -11.60 9.60 1.28
C ARG A 109 -11.41 8.94 -0.09
N LEU A 110 -12.48 8.32 -0.59
CA LEU A 110 -12.46 7.54 -1.83
C LEU A 110 -13.13 8.28 -3.00
N ALA A 111 -12.67 7.96 -4.20
CA ALA A 111 -13.29 8.36 -5.45
C ALA A 111 -14.53 7.49 -5.77
N PRO A 112 -15.47 7.99 -6.59
CA PRO A 112 -15.47 9.29 -7.28
C PRO A 112 -15.96 10.48 -6.43
N GLU A 113 -16.45 10.25 -5.22
CA GLU A 113 -16.97 11.32 -4.34
C GLU A 113 -15.86 12.31 -3.95
N HIS A 114 -14.65 11.79 -3.80
CA HIS A 114 -13.46 12.56 -3.45
C HIS A 114 -12.29 12.17 -4.37
N PRO A 115 -12.20 12.75 -5.58
CA PRO A 115 -11.08 12.50 -6.48
C PRO A 115 -9.77 13.11 -5.94
N CYS A 116 -8.66 12.84 -6.63
CA CYS A 116 -7.37 13.47 -6.38
C CYS A 116 -7.52 15.00 -6.30
N PRO A 117 -6.96 15.67 -5.27
CA PRO A 117 -5.96 15.19 -4.32
C PRO A 117 -6.49 14.77 -2.93
N ALA A 118 -7.79 14.51 -2.76
CA ALA A 118 -8.38 14.28 -1.43
C ALA A 118 -7.68 13.20 -0.59
N ALA A 119 -7.36 12.05 -1.22
CA ALA A 119 -6.66 10.97 -0.54
C ALA A 119 -5.23 11.36 -0.10
N ILE A 120 -4.54 12.23 -0.87
CA ILE A 120 -3.21 12.74 -0.53
C ILE A 120 -3.32 13.67 0.67
N GLU A 121 -4.32 14.56 0.68
CA GLU A 121 -4.58 15.45 1.81
C GLU A 121 -4.80 14.65 3.11
N ASP A 122 -5.54 13.55 3.05
CA ASP A 122 -5.82 12.68 4.20
C ASP A 122 -4.56 11.96 4.69
N ALA A 123 -3.73 11.46 3.77
CA ALA A 123 -2.45 10.85 4.12
C ALA A 123 -1.49 11.84 4.81
N LEU A 124 -1.45 13.08 4.32
CA LEU A 124 -0.66 14.15 4.92
C LEU A 124 -1.24 14.57 6.28
N ALA A 125 -2.56 14.69 6.40
CA ALA A 125 -3.22 15.01 7.66
C ALA A 125 -2.94 13.95 8.73
N ALA A 126 -2.98 12.66 8.35
CA ALA A 126 -2.65 11.54 9.23
C ALA A 126 -1.19 11.58 9.69
N TYR A 127 -0.24 11.79 8.78
CA TYR A 127 1.17 11.91 9.12
C TYR A 127 1.43 13.08 10.08
N GLU A 128 0.90 14.27 9.76
CA GLU A 128 1.03 15.46 10.61
C GLU A 128 0.36 15.29 11.98
N TRP A 129 -0.76 14.55 12.03
CA TRP A 129 -1.41 14.22 13.29
C TRP A 129 -0.53 13.34 14.17
N LEU A 130 0.16 12.33 13.60
CA LEU A 130 1.13 11.53 14.33
C LEU A 130 2.28 12.39 14.90
N LEU A 131 2.81 13.32 14.10
CA LEU A 131 3.85 14.24 14.56
C LEU A 131 3.37 15.14 15.71
N ARG A 132 2.16 15.70 15.59
CA ARG A 132 1.56 16.53 16.65
C ARG A 132 1.27 15.73 17.92
N ALA A 133 1.01 14.43 17.81
CA ALA A 133 0.88 13.53 18.95
C ALA A 133 2.23 13.20 19.64
N GLY A 134 3.34 13.73 19.14
CA GLY A 134 4.68 13.57 19.73
C GLY A 134 5.45 12.38 19.19
N HIS A 135 4.98 11.73 18.12
CA HIS A 135 5.71 10.64 17.49
C HIS A 135 6.88 11.17 16.66
N ALA A 136 8.08 10.66 16.94
CA ALA A 136 9.27 11.10 16.24
C ALA A 136 9.27 10.59 14.78
N PRO A 137 9.57 11.44 13.77
CA PRO A 137 9.55 11.05 12.36
C PRO A 137 10.40 9.81 12.06
N ASP A 138 11.53 9.67 12.76
CA ASP A 138 12.49 8.58 12.62
C ASP A 138 12.06 7.25 13.27
N LEU A 139 10.89 7.24 13.91
CA LEU A 139 10.19 6.04 14.38
C LEU A 139 8.94 5.71 13.55
N ILE A 140 8.62 6.54 12.55
CA ILE A 140 7.47 6.32 11.67
C ILE A 140 7.96 5.68 10.37
N ALA A 141 7.26 4.64 9.92
CA ALA A 141 7.32 4.14 8.55
C ALA A 141 5.97 4.38 7.86
N ILE A 142 5.99 4.78 6.60
CA ILE A 142 4.76 4.91 5.78
C ILE A 142 4.70 3.78 4.76
N GLY A 143 3.55 3.17 4.56
CA GLY A 143 3.43 2.14 3.55
C GLY A 143 2.01 1.88 3.09
N GLY A 144 1.90 1.09 2.03
CA GLY A 144 0.61 0.79 1.43
C GLY A 144 0.70 -0.23 0.31
N ASP A 145 -0.44 -0.67 -0.19
CA ASP A 145 -0.54 -1.62 -1.30
C ASP A 145 -1.30 -1.04 -2.49
N SER A 146 -0.97 -1.46 -3.71
CA SER A 146 -1.73 -1.08 -4.91
C SER A 146 -1.89 0.46 -5.01
N ALA A 147 -3.12 0.95 -5.11
CA ALA A 147 -3.47 2.37 -4.98
C ALA A 147 -2.91 3.04 -3.72
N GLY A 148 -2.96 2.38 -2.57
CA GLY A 148 -2.37 2.87 -1.32
C GLY A 148 -0.84 2.92 -1.36
N GLY A 149 -0.21 2.03 -2.13
CA GLY A 149 1.22 2.08 -2.41
C GLY A 149 1.61 3.30 -3.25
N GLY A 150 0.85 3.58 -4.31
CA GLY A 150 0.97 4.84 -5.07
C GLY A 150 0.72 6.06 -4.19
N LEU A 151 -0.33 6.02 -3.37
CA LEU A 151 -0.67 7.11 -2.45
C LEU A 151 0.42 7.38 -1.41
N ALA A 152 1.07 6.34 -0.87
CA ALA A 152 2.21 6.49 0.02
C ALA A 152 3.37 7.22 -0.66
N LEU A 153 3.67 6.88 -1.93
CA LEU A 153 4.70 7.57 -2.71
C LEU A 153 4.33 9.04 -2.98
N ALA A 154 3.10 9.31 -3.39
CA ALA A 154 2.61 10.67 -3.61
C ALA A 154 2.63 11.52 -2.32
N ALA A 155 2.25 10.92 -1.18
CA ALA A 155 2.31 11.58 0.12
C ALA A 155 3.75 11.92 0.52
N LEU A 156 4.71 11.03 0.30
CA LEU A 156 6.14 11.29 0.55
C LEU A 156 6.67 12.45 -0.30
N GLN A 157 6.33 12.48 -1.59
CA GLN A 157 6.70 13.57 -2.49
C GLN A 157 6.12 14.90 -1.98
N ALA A 158 4.85 14.92 -1.59
CA ALA A 158 4.18 16.09 -1.05
C ALA A 158 4.73 16.54 0.32
N LEU A 159 5.10 15.61 1.21
CA LEU A 159 5.77 15.94 2.48
C LEU A 159 7.10 16.67 2.23
N ARG A 160 7.89 16.18 1.26
CA ARG A 160 9.18 16.77 0.91
C ARG A 160 8.98 18.17 0.33
N GLU A 161 8.06 18.34 -0.61
CA GLU A 161 7.74 19.64 -1.20
C GLU A 161 7.31 20.67 -0.16
N ARG A 162 6.66 20.22 0.92
CA ARG A 162 6.25 21.06 2.06
C ARG A 162 7.33 21.24 3.12
N GLY A 163 8.55 20.73 2.89
CA GLY A 163 9.67 20.82 3.85
C GLY A 163 9.38 20.12 5.18
N ARG A 164 8.55 19.07 5.16
CA ARG A 164 8.21 18.30 6.36
C ARG A 164 9.27 17.24 6.62
N PRO A 165 9.51 16.85 7.89
CA PRO A 165 10.44 15.78 8.19
C PRO A 165 9.97 14.48 7.52
N MET A 166 10.91 13.73 6.94
CA MET A 166 10.61 12.43 6.32
C MET A 166 10.43 11.35 7.40
N PRO A 167 9.59 10.32 7.14
CA PRO A 167 9.58 9.11 7.96
C PRO A 167 10.91 8.36 7.81
N ALA A 168 11.18 7.45 8.75
CA ALA A 168 12.41 6.64 8.75
C ALA A 168 12.60 5.81 7.48
N CYS A 169 11.49 5.29 6.94
CA CYS A 169 11.46 4.48 5.73
C CYS A 169 10.05 4.41 5.14
N ALA A 170 9.96 3.85 3.94
CA ALA A 170 8.71 3.54 3.28
C ALA A 170 8.69 2.11 2.74
N PHE A 171 7.51 1.50 2.66
CA PHE A 171 7.35 0.19 2.04
C PHE A 171 6.06 0.12 1.21
N VAL A 172 6.13 -0.48 0.03
CA VAL A 172 4.98 -0.60 -0.86
C VAL A 172 4.85 -1.99 -1.45
N TYR A 173 3.62 -2.48 -1.54
CA TYR A 173 3.29 -3.75 -2.19
C TYR A 173 2.55 -3.49 -3.49
N SER A 174 3.10 -3.99 -4.59
CA SER A 174 2.49 -3.89 -5.92
C SER A 174 1.98 -2.48 -6.23
N PRO A 175 2.79 -1.41 -6.04
CA PRO A 175 2.31 -0.03 -6.10
C PRO A 175 1.71 0.28 -7.47
N TRP A 176 0.53 0.89 -7.46
CA TRP A 176 -0.04 1.51 -8.66
C TRP A 176 0.46 2.95 -8.74
N ALA A 177 1.52 3.17 -9.52
CA ALA A 177 2.26 4.42 -9.56
C ALA A 177 2.13 5.16 -10.91
N ASP A 178 1.59 4.49 -11.93
CA ASP A 178 1.32 5.00 -13.27
C ASP A 178 -0.14 4.72 -13.68
N LEU A 179 -1.02 5.67 -13.36
CA LEU A 179 -2.43 5.63 -13.72
C LEU A 179 -2.67 5.93 -15.21
N ALA A 180 -1.67 6.43 -15.94
CA ALA A 180 -1.71 6.46 -17.40
C ALA A 180 -1.53 5.04 -18.01
N ALA A 181 -1.15 4.05 -17.19
CA ALA A 181 -1.03 2.65 -17.55
C ALA A 181 -0.11 2.43 -18.77
N THR A 182 1.09 3.00 -18.71
CA THR A 182 2.08 2.97 -19.81
C THR A 182 3.10 1.83 -19.68
N GLY A 183 3.10 1.10 -18.55
CA GLY A 183 3.94 -0.10 -18.37
C GLY A 183 3.57 -1.22 -19.35
N ALA A 184 4.59 -1.86 -19.94
CA ALA A 184 4.39 -2.97 -20.88
C ALA A 184 3.72 -4.19 -20.22
N SER A 185 3.94 -4.39 -18.91
CA SER A 185 3.28 -5.42 -18.11
C SER A 185 1.75 -5.30 -18.11
N MET A 186 1.20 -4.10 -18.33
CA MET A 186 -0.26 -3.91 -18.39
C MET A 186 -0.90 -4.85 -19.41
N THR A 187 -0.30 -4.95 -20.59
CA THR A 187 -0.75 -5.86 -21.65
C THR A 187 -0.06 -7.22 -21.57
N ALA A 188 1.26 -7.26 -21.36
CA ALA A 188 2.03 -8.51 -21.38
C ALA A 188 1.63 -9.49 -20.26
N ASN A 189 1.19 -8.97 -19.11
CA ASN A 189 0.76 -9.78 -17.97
C ASN A 189 -0.76 -9.96 -17.90
N ALA A 190 -1.54 -9.39 -18.83
CA ALA A 190 -3.01 -9.46 -18.77
C ALA A 190 -3.53 -10.91 -18.67
N ALA A 191 -2.86 -11.85 -19.34
CA ALA A 191 -3.18 -13.27 -19.28
C ALA A 191 -2.65 -13.98 -18.02
N ARG A 192 -1.61 -13.47 -17.35
CA ARG A 192 -1.01 -14.04 -16.12
C ARG A 192 -1.68 -13.51 -14.85
N ASP A 193 -2.11 -12.24 -14.87
CA ASP A 193 -2.80 -11.59 -13.79
C ASP A 193 -4.14 -12.29 -13.51
N CYS A 194 -4.28 -12.79 -12.29
CA CYS A 194 -5.42 -13.58 -11.84
C CYS A 194 -6.51 -12.76 -11.13
N MET A 195 -6.37 -11.44 -11.01
CA MET A 195 -7.28 -10.60 -10.21
C MET A 195 -8.04 -9.57 -11.04
N PHE A 196 -7.37 -8.80 -11.91
CA PHE A 196 -7.98 -7.60 -12.48
C PHE A 196 -8.07 -7.65 -13.99
N GLN A 197 -9.07 -6.98 -14.55
CA GLN A 197 -9.11 -6.68 -15.98
C GLN A 197 -8.49 -5.30 -16.20
N GLU A 198 -7.81 -5.12 -17.34
CA GLU A 198 -7.23 -3.82 -17.71
C GLU A 198 -8.29 -2.70 -17.69
N ALA A 199 -9.50 -2.98 -18.17
CA ALA A 199 -10.63 -2.04 -18.11
C ALA A 199 -10.97 -1.58 -16.68
N SER A 200 -10.88 -2.48 -15.70
CA SER A 200 -11.09 -2.16 -14.28
C SER A 200 -10.01 -1.25 -13.71
N ILE A 201 -8.75 -1.45 -14.10
CA ILE A 201 -7.64 -0.56 -13.70
C ILE A 201 -7.82 0.82 -14.33
N ARG A 202 -8.07 0.88 -15.65
CA ARG A 202 -8.26 2.15 -16.36
C ARG A 202 -9.45 2.95 -15.85
N GLU A 203 -10.54 2.29 -15.48
CA GLU A 203 -11.71 2.97 -14.90
C GLU A 203 -11.42 3.53 -13.51
N GLY A 204 -10.72 2.78 -12.64
CA GLY A 204 -10.29 3.30 -11.35
C GLY A 204 -9.40 4.54 -11.48
N ALA A 205 -8.50 4.55 -12.49
CA ALA A 205 -7.61 5.66 -12.76
C ALA A 205 -8.39 6.93 -13.11
N LYS A 206 -9.41 6.82 -13.97
CA LYS A 206 -10.29 7.94 -14.35
C LYS A 206 -11.07 8.47 -13.15
N ARG A 207 -11.68 7.58 -12.35
CA ARG A 207 -12.46 7.96 -11.16
C ARG A 207 -11.59 8.73 -10.17
N TYR A 208 -10.37 8.25 -9.93
CA TYR A 208 -9.46 8.91 -9.00
C TYR A 208 -8.89 10.21 -9.55
N ALA A 209 -8.41 10.24 -10.80
CA ALA A 209 -7.82 11.44 -11.38
C ALA A 209 -8.81 12.61 -11.44
N GLY A 210 -10.10 12.32 -11.62
CA GLY A 210 -11.14 13.33 -11.76
C GLY A 210 -10.86 14.22 -12.97
N ALA A 211 -10.52 15.48 -12.73
CA ALA A 211 -10.18 16.44 -13.79
C ALA A 211 -8.69 16.49 -14.14
N LEU A 212 -7.82 15.83 -13.37
CA LEU A 212 -6.37 15.84 -13.60
C LEU A 212 -5.97 14.87 -14.71
N ALA A 213 -4.84 15.16 -15.36
CA ALA A 213 -4.23 14.25 -16.31
C ALA A 213 -3.74 12.98 -15.59
N LEU A 214 -3.79 11.84 -16.29
CA LEU A 214 -3.39 10.55 -15.70
C LEU A 214 -1.87 10.47 -15.43
N ASP A 215 -1.07 11.32 -16.06
CA ASP A 215 0.38 11.46 -15.85
C ASP A 215 0.74 12.63 -14.92
N ASP A 216 -0.24 13.33 -14.34
CA ASP A 216 0.01 14.32 -13.28
C ASP A 216 0.70 13.63 -12.09
N PRO A 217 1.83 14.14 -11.56
CA PRO A 217 2.57 13.52 -10.46
C PRO A 217 1.74 13.25 -9.18
N ARG A 218 0.66 14.01 -8.95
CA ARG A 218 -0.25 13.78 -7.82
C ARG A 218 -1.15 12.56 -8.05
N VAL A 219 -1.47 12.28 -9.31
CA VAL A 219 -2.25 11.11 -9.71
C VAL A 219 -1.33 9.90 -9.85
N SER A 220 -0.19 10.09 -10.50
CA SER A 220 0.80 9.08 -10.84
C SER A 220 2.18 9.44 -10.30
N PRO A 221 2.52 9.02 -9.06
CA PRO A 221 3.78 9.40 -8.41
C PRO A 221 5.02 8.93 -9.18
N LEU A 222 4.91 8.01 -10.14
CA LEU A 222 6.02 7.64 -11.02
C LEU A 222 6.59 8.83 -11.81
N TYR A 223 5.76 9.82 -12.15
CA TYR A 223 6.21 11.03 -12.85
C TYR A 223 6.72 12.13 -11.92
N GLY A 224 6.60 11.93 -10.60
CA GLY A 224 7.14 12.84 -9.59
C GLY A 224 8.64 12.68 -9.36
N ASP A 225 9.20 13.55 -8.53
CA ASP A 225 10.60 13.50 -8.11
C ASP A 225 10.75 12.64 -6.86
N PHE A 226 11.72 11.70 -6.81
CA PHE A 226 12.03 10.83 -5.68
C PHE A 226 13.26 11.27 -4.88
N ARG A 227 13.99 12.31 -5.29
CA ARG A 227 15.16 12.81 -4.54
C ARG A 227 14.79 13.19 -3.12
N GLY A 228 15.58 12.74 -2.15
CA GLY A 228 15.36 13.03 -0.73
C GLY A 228 14.20 12.26 -0.08
N LEU A 229 13.57 11.30 -0.80
CA LEU A 229 12.66 10.35 -0.16
C LEU A 229 13.44 9.37 0.73
N PRO A 230 12.80 8.82 1.78
CA PRO A 230 13.47 7.90 2.70
C PRO A 230 13.71 6.54 2.05
N PRO A 231 14.52 5.65 2.67
CA PRO A 231 14.73 4.29 2.19
C PRO A 231 13.41 3.58 1.87
N LEU A 232 13.34 2.92 0.72
CA LEU A 232 12.10 2.40 0.15
C LEU A 232 12.22 0.88 -0.11
N LEU A 233 11.30 0.10 0.45
CA LEU A 233 11.14 -1.31 0.14
C LEU A 233 9.95 -1.51 -0.81
N ILE A 234 10.17 -2.18 -1.94
CA ILE A 234 9.15 -2.44 -2.96
C ILE A 234 9.05 -3.95 -3.14
N LEU A 235 7.85 -4.51 -2.97
CA LEU A 235 7.57 -5.91 -3.26
C LEU A 235 6.52 -5.95 -4.37
N ALA A 236 6.73 -6.74 -5.42
CA ALA A 236 5.79 -6.82 -6.54
C ALA A 236 5.73 -8.23 -7.14
N SER A 237 4.57 -8.59 -7.67
CA SER A 237 4.42 -9.88 -8.37
C SER A 237 4.82 -9.70 -9.83
N GLU A 238 5.67 -10.58 -10.35
CA GLU A 238 6.04 -10.56 -11.78
C GLU A 238 4.88 -10.93 -12.71
N ASP A 239 3.80 -11.48 -12.15
CA ASP A 239 2.62 -11.93 -12.88
C ASP A 239 1.46 -10.92 -12.88
N GLU A 240 1.59 -9.80 -12.15
CA GLU A 240 0.55 -8.76 -12.09
C GLU A 240 0.70 -7.74 -13.23
N MET A 241 -0.41 -7.15 -13.68
CA MET A 241 -0.37 -6.12 -14.72
C MET A 241 0.38 -4.84 -14.29
N LEU A 242 0.48 -4.59 -12.98
CA LEU A 242 1.18 -3.44 -12.38
C LEU A 242 2.67 -3.69 -12.11
N PHE A 243 3.24 -4.80 -12.58
CA PHE A 243 4.65 -5.11 -12.32
C PHE A 243 5.62 -4.01 -12.78
N ASP A 244 5.39 -3.43 -13.97
CA ASP A 244 6.24 -2.37 -14.50
C ASP A 244 6.12 -1.06 -13.72
N ASP A 245 5.01 -0.78 -13.05
CA ASP A 245 4.90 0.36 -12.15
C ASP A 245 5.92 0.22 -11.02
N ALA A 246 5.93 -0.93 -10.35
CA ALA A 246 6.87 -1.22 -9.26
C ALA A 246 8.33 -1.19 -9.74
N ARG A 247 8.61 -1.82 -10.89
CA ARG A 247 9.95 -1.85 -11.49
C ARG A 247 10.44 -0.44 -11.86
N ARG A 248 9.61 0.36 -12.52
CA ARG A 248 9.96 1.72 -12.96
C ARG A 248 10.12 2.67 -11.78
N VAL A 249 9.30 2.54 -10.73
CA VAL A 249 9.51 3.26 -9.46
C VAL A 249 10.87 2.89 -8.86
N ALA A 250 11.19 1.59 -8.78
CA ALA A 250 12.46 1.14 -8.22
C ALA A 250 13.67 1.69 -9.00
N GLU A 251 13.62 1.63 -10.34
CA GLU A 251 14.67 2.15 -11.21
C GLU A 251 14.83 3.67 -11.08
N LYS A 252 13.73 4.42 -11.14
CA LYS A 252 13.74 5.88 -11.03
C LYS A 252 14.22 6.34 -9.67
N ALA A 253 13.67 5.78 -8.59
CA ALA A 253 14.05 6.15 -7.23
C ALA A 253 15.54 5.88 -6.95
N ARG A 254 16.08 4.75 -7.42
CA ARG A 254 17.53 4.47 -7.36
C ARG A 254 18.36 5.47 -8.15
N GLY A 255 17.93 5.76 -9.39
CA GLY A 255 18.58 6.77 -10.23
C GLY A 255 18.60 8.16 -9.61
N GLU A 256 17.64 8.44 -8.72
CA GLU A 256 17.51 9.68 -7.96
C GLU A 256 18.11 9.63 -6.55
N GLY A 257 18.89 8.59 -6.25
CA GLY A 257 19.69 8.47 -5.03
C GLY A 257 18.95 7.92 -3.81
N VAL A 258 17.75 7.36 -3.98
CA VAL A 258 17.03 6.68 -2.89
C VAL A 258 17.62 5.28 -2.68
N ASP A 259 17.79 4.89 -1.41
CA ASP A 259 18.12 3.53 -1.02
C ASP A 259 16.89 2.63 -1.22
N VAL A 260 16.91 1.78 -2.26
CA VAL A 260 15.76 0.97 -2.67
C VAL A 260 16.05 -0.52 -2.58
N GLY A 261 15.29 -1.24 -1.76
CA GLY A 261 15.11 -2.69 -1.86
C GLY A 261 13.96 -3.01 -2.83
N PHE A 262 14.19 -3.87 -3.81
CA PHE A 262 13.14 -4.30 -4.75
C PHE A 262 13.12 -5.82 -4.83
N GLU A 263 11.96 -6.39 -4.51
CA GLU A 263 11.74 -7.82 -4.34
C GLU A 263 10.65 -8.31 -5.31
N PRO A 264 11.01 -8.55 -6.59
CA PRO A 264 10.11 -9.19 -7.54
C PRO A 264 9.90 -10.65 -7.16
N ARG A 265 8.65 -11.14 -7.26
CA ARG A 265 8.30 -12.54 -6.99
C ARG A 265 7.39 -13.11 -8.07
N GLY A 266 7.84 -14.14 -8.77
CA GLY A 266 7.03 -14.87 -9.74
C GLY A 266 5.95 -15.77 -9.13
N GLY A 267 4.85 -15.98 -9.87
CA GLY A 267 3.79 -16.93 -9.54
C GLY A 267 2.81 -16.46 -8.47
N LEU A 268 2.86 -15.21 -8.02
CA LEU A 268 1.99 -14.69 -6.97
C LEU A 268 0.89 -13.78 -7.53
N CYS A 269 -0.20 -13.61 -6.79
CA CYS A 269 -1.22 -12.64 -7.16
C CYS A 269 -0.83 -11.21 -6.73
N HIS A 270 -1.59 -10.23 -7.22
CA HIS A 270 -1.47 -8.85 -6.80
C HIS A 270 -1.70 -8.71 -5.28
N VAL A 271 -0.79 -8.01 -4.59
CA VAL A 271 -0.82 -7.84 -3.13
C VAL A 271 -0.97 -9.20 -2.42
N TRP A 272 -0.15 -10.17 -2.81
CA TRP A 272 -0.16 -11.49 -2.18
C TRP A 272 -0.04 -11.48 -0.64
N PRO A 273 0.55 -10.49 0.04
CA PRO A 273 0.55 -10.45 1.51
C PRO A 273 -0.84 -10.33 2.13
N LEU A 274 -1.85 -9.81 1.39
CA LEU A 274 -3.25 -9.71 1.83
C LEU A 274 -3.81 -11.06 2.29
N PHE A 275 -3.36 -12.14 1.65
CA PHE A 275 -3.84 -13.49 1.85
C PHE A 275 -3.12 -14.22 2.99
N HIS A 276 -2.34 -13.54 3.84
CA HIS A 276 -1.88 -14.15 5.08
C HIS A 276 -3.07 -14.60 5.94
N PRO A 277 -3.05 -15.79 6.59
CA PRO A 277 -1.99 -16.80 6.62
C PRO A 277 -2.16 -17.95 5.61
N LEU A 278 -2.94 -17.75 4.53
CA LEU A 278 -3.35 -18.82 3.62
C LEU A 278 -2.17 -19.50 2.90
N TYR A 279 -1.08 -18.77 2.62
CA TYR A 279 0.13 -19.35 2.03
C TYR A 279 1.44 -18.71 2.56
N PRO A 280 2.56 -19.45 2.54
CA PRO A 280 3.81 -19.03 3.20
C PRO A 280 4.41 -17.75 2.63
N GLU A 281 4.27 -17.50 1.32
CA GLU A 281 4.85 -16.33 0.67
C GLU A 281 4.27 -15.00 1.19
N ALA A 282 3.02 -15.03 1.66
CA ALA A 282 2.41 -13.87 2.33
C ALA A 282 3.11 -13.59 3.67
N LYS A 283 3.39 -14.63 4.46
CA LYS A 283 4.13 -14.53 5.72
C LYS A 283 5.56 -14.03 5.50
N GLU A 284 6.26 -14.56 4.50
CA GLU A 284 7.63 -14.16 4.13
C GLU A 284 7.71 -12.67 3.80
N ALA A 285 6.77 -12.16 2.98
CA ALA A 285 6.72 -10.75 2.63
C ALA A 285 6.47 -9.83 3.83
N LEU A 286 5.57 -10.22 4.73
CA LEU A 286 5.30 -9.48 5.97
C LEU A 286 6.49 -9.50 6.94
N ALA A 287 7.15 -10.65 7.08
CA ALA A 287 8.35 -10.77 7.91
C ALA A 287 9.49 -9.90 7.36
N LEU A 288 9.75 -9.95 6.06
CA LEU A 288 10.75 -9.10 5.39
C LEU A 288 10.48 -7.61 5.61
N THR A 289 9.21 -7.21 5.51
CA THR A 289 8.81 -5.82 5.74
C THR A 289 9.03 -5.41 7.21
N GLY A 290 8.66 -6.28 8.15
CA GLY A 290 8.93 -6.06 9.57
C GLY A 290 10.42 -5.91 9.85
N ASP A 291 11.26 -6.77 9.27
CA ASP A 291 12.72 -6.71 9.44
C ASP A 291 13.29 -5.39 8.89
N PHE A 292 12.84 -4.97 7.71
CA PHE A 292 13.21 -3.69 7.11
C PHE A 292 12.83 -2.50 7.99
N VAL A 293 11.59 -2.45 8.49
CA VAL A 293 11.13 -1.37 9.38
C VAL A 293 11.96 -1.33 10.66
N ARG A 294 12.18 -2.49 11.31
CA ARG A 294 12.96 -2.55 12.56
C ARG A 294 14.39 -2.08 12.34
N ALA A 295 15.01 -2.44 11.22
CA ALA A 295 16.36 -2.00 10.89
C ALA A 295 16.44 -0.47 10.72
N ARG A 296 15.50 0.13 9.96
CA ARG A 296 15.52 1.58 9.65
C ARG A 296 15.18 2.46 10.83
N THR A 297 14.21 2.06 11.65
CA THR A 297 13.82 2.80 12.87
C THR A 297 14.83 2.65 14.02
N SER A 298 15.60 1.55 14.08
CA SER A 298 16.63 1.37 15.11
C SER A 298 17.95 2.04 14.76
N ALA A 299 18.28 2.19 13.46
CA ALA A 299 19.47 2.92 13.02
C ALA A 299 19.38 4.41 13.38
N ALA A 300 18.20 5.02 13.28
CA ALA A 300 17.99 6.42 13.64
C ALA A 300 18.19 6.69 15.15
N ARG A 301 17.72 5.78 16.02
CA ARG A 301 17.97 5.84 17.46
C ARG A 301 19.45 5.85 17.83
N LYS A 302 20.29 5.13 17.07
CA LYS A 302 21.75 5.10 17.29
C LYS A 302 22.47 6.33 16.76
N ALA A 303 21.90 7.05 15.79
CA ALA A 303 22.45 8.30 15.30
C ALA A 303 22.10 9.50 16.21
N ALA A 304 21.04 9.37 17.01
CA ALA A 304 20.56 10.39 17.95
C ALA A 304 21.10 10.22 19.40
N ALA A 305 21.81 9.13 19.69
CA ALA A 305 22.41 8.81 21.00
C ALA A 305 23.93 9.02 20.98
#